data_AF-A0A0M3STG7-F1
#
_entry.id   AF-A0A0M3STG7-F1
#
_cell.length_a   1.000
_cell.length_b   1.000
_cell.length_c   1.000
_cell.angle_alpha   90.00
_cell.angle_beta   90.00
_cell.angle_gamma   90.00
#
_symmetry.space_group_name_H-M   'P 1'
#
loop_
_entity.id
_entity.type
_entity.pdbx_description
1 polymer ?
#
loop_
_entity_poly.entity_id
_entity_poly.type
_entity_poly.pdbx_seq_one_letter_code
_entity_poly.pdbx_strand_id
1 'polypeptide(L)'
;MNHFSRASIVTPTALYVQICEADNQPPKKQVRIKHSDIDRDDISTEMRALGRHIAKCRRKGRSVRIPAMRGSEWGQVLRTLELKRAFN
;
A
#
# COMPACT_ATOMS: atom_id res chain seq x y z
N MET A 1 -6.39 -42.35 9.57
CA MET A 1 -6.13 -41.28 10.56
C MET A 1 -4.69 -40.85 10.39
N ASN A 2 -4.46 -39.61 9.95
CA ASN A 2 -3.24 -38.82 10.13
C ASN A 2 -3.49 -37.45 9.51
N HIS A 3 -4.30 -36.64 10.19
CA HIS A 3 -4.32 -35.21 9.92
C HIS A 3 -3.02 -34.66 10.48
N PHE A 4 -2.05 -34.40 9.60
CA PHE A 4 -0.90 -33.56 9.93
C PHE A 4 -1.43 -32.16 10.25
N SER A 5 -1.89 -31.97 11.47
CA SER A 5 -2.19 -30.69 12.11
C SER A 5 -0.87 -29.99 12.46
N ARG A 6 -0.03 -29.79 11.44
CA ARG A 6 1.02 -28.77 11.52
C ARG A 6 0.29 -27.47 11.25
N ALA A 7 -0.02 -26.71 12.30
CA ALA A 7 -0.57 -25.37 12.18
C ALA A 7 0.43 -24.53 11.37
N SER A 8 0.27 -24.54 10.04
CA SER A 8 1.08 -23.76 9.13
C SER A 8 0.45 -22.38 9.08
N ILE A 9 1.22 -21.35 9.44
CA ILE A 9 0.80 -19.94 9.36
C ILE A 9 0.35 -19.60 7.93
N VAL A 10 0.91 -20.30 6.93
CA VAL A 10 0.57 -20.18 5.52
C VAL A 10 0.23 -21.56 4.99
N THR A 11 -1.02 -21.78 4.59
CA THR A 11 -1.40 -22.96 3.82
C THR A 11 -0.94 -22.78 2.36
N PRO A 12 -0.25 -23.76 1.77
CA PRO A 12 0.00 -23.77 0.34
C PRO A 12 -1.33 -23.65 -0.42
N THR A 13 -1.39 -22.77 -1.42
CA THR A 13 -2.63 -22.45 -2.14
C THR A 13 -3.36 -23.70 -2.66
N ALA A 14 -2.63 -24.71 -3.12
CA ALA A 14 -3.21 -25.97 -3.58
C ALA A 14 -3.99 -26.72 -2.48
N LEU A 15 -3.46 -26.78 -1.26
CA LEU A 15 -4.15 -27.41 -0.13
C LEU A 15 -5.35 -26.58 0.31
N TYR A 16 -5.23 -25.25 0.28
CA TYR A 16 -6.36 -24.36 0.60
C TYR A 16 -7.54 -24.57 -0.35
N VAL A 17 -7.27 -24.67 -1.65
CA VAL A 17 -8.31 -24.90 -2.66
C VAL A 17 -8.98 -26.26 -2.46
N GLN A 18 -8.21 -27.33 -2.22
CA GLN A 18 -8.77 -28.67 -1.96
C GLN A 18 -9.65 -28.72 -0.70
N ILE A 19 -9.27 -28.02 0.36
CA ILE A 19 -10.10 -27.89 1.58
C ILE A 19 -11.40 -27.16 1.25
N CYS A 20 -11.34 -26.04 0.54
CA CYS A 20 -12.54 -25.31 0.13
C CYS A 20 -13.47 -26.15 -0.77
N GLU A 21 -12.91 -26.92 -1.70
CA GLU A 21 -13.67 -27.85 -2.56
C GLU A 21 -14.34 -28.97 -1.73
N ALA A 22 -13.61 -29.58 -0.79
CA ALA A 22 -14.14 -30.62 0.09
C ALA A 22 -15.28 -30.10 0.99
N ASP A 23 -15.16 -28.86 1.47
CA ASP A 23 -16.15 -28.21 2.33
C ASP A 23 -17.32 -27.58 1.52
N ASN A 24 -17.36 -27.75 0.19
CA ASN A 24 -18.31 -27.11 -0.73
C ASN A 24 -18.40 -25.57 -0.55
N GLN A 25 -17.30 -24.94 -0.16
CA GLN A 25 -17.20 -23.50 0.03
C GLN A 25 -16.36 -22.86 -1.08
N PRO A 26 -16.76 -21.68 -1.60
CA PRO A 26 -15.93 -20.97 -2.56
C PRO A 26 -14.63 -20.47 -1.88
N PRO A 27 -13.45 -20.59 -2.54
CA PRO A 27 -12.20 -20.11 -1.99
C PRO A 27 -12.24 -18.59 -1.77
N LYS A 28 -11.77 -18.15 -0.60
CA LYS A 28 -11.78 -16.73 -0.21
C LYS A 28 -10.80 -15.96 -1.08
N LYS A 29 -11.33 -15.07 -1.93
CA LYS A 29 -10.52 -14.15 -2.72
C LYS A 29 -9.90 -13.11 -1.79
N GLN A 30 -8.58 -12.89 -1.89
CA GLN A 30 -7.96 -11.73 -1.26
C GLN A 30 -8.53 -10.46 -1.88
N VAL A 31 -9.14 -9.62 -1.06
CA VAL A 31 -9.69 -8.32 -1.48
C VAL A 31 -8.61 -7.26 -1.27
N ARG A 32 -8.34 -6.48 -2.31
CA ARG A 32 -7.48 -5.30 -2.18
C ARG A 32 -8.18 -4.26 -1.31
N ILE A 33 -7.56 -3.88 -0.19
CA ILE A 33 -8.05 -2.80 0.66
C ILE A 33 -7.84 -1.48 -0.09
N LYS A 34 -8.94 -0.84 -0.51
CA LYS A 34 -8.93 0.51 -1.05
C LYS A 34 -8.96 1.48 0.13
N HIS A 35 -7.90 2.25 0.28
CA HIS A 35 -7.90 3.38 1.22
C HIS A 35 -8.47 4.60 0.50
N SER A 36 -9.26 5.40 1.21
CA SER A 36 -9.75 6.68 0.70
C SER A 36 -8.58 7.62 0.47
N ASP A 37 -8.70 8.47 -0.56
CA ASP A 37 -7.73 9.54 -0.78
C ASP A 37 -7.72 10.52 0.40
N ILE A 38 -6.53 10.98 0.76
CA ILE A 38 -6.38 12.04 1.76
C ILE A 38 -6.81 13.36 1.11
N ASP A 39 -7.67 14.11 1.79
CA ASP A 39 -8.06 15.44 1.33
C ASP A 39 -6.85 16.38 1.33
N ARG A 40 -6.86 17.37 0.44
CA ARG A 40 -5.80 18.35 0.30
C ARG A 40 -5.51 19.05 1.62
N ASP A 41 -6.55 19.39 2.38
CA ASP A 41 -6.44 20.17 3.62
C ASP A 41 -5.93 19.33 4.81
N ASP A 42 -6.10 18.01 4.75
CA ASP A 42 -5.60 17.06 5.75
C ASP A 42 -4.10 16.74 5.60
N ILE A 43 -3.47 17.22 4.51
CA ILE A 43 -2.04 17.05 4.29
C ILE A 43 -1.27 18.01 5.19
N SER A 44 -0.44 17.46 6.08
CA SER A 44 0.44 18.25 6.93
C SER A 44 1.37 19.15 6.11
N THR A 45 1.65 20.34 6.65
CA THR A 45 2.47 21.36 5.96
C THR A 45 3.87 20.83 5.64
N GLU A 46 4.45 20.02 6.52
CA GLU A 46 5.78 19.42 6.31
C GLU A 46 5.79 18.44 5.13
N MET A 47 4.82 17.52 5.06
CA MET A 47 4.71 16.56 3.96
C MET A 47 4.44 17.26 2.64
N ARG A 48 3.63 18.33 2.68
CA ARG A 48 3.39 19.18 1.52
C ARG A 48 4.67 19.87 1.04
N ALA A 49 5.51 20.37 1.95
CA ALA A 49 6.79 21.00 1.63
C ALA A 49 7.77 19.98 1.02
N LEU A 50 7.85 18.78 1.59
CA LEU A 50 8.68 17.68 1.08
C LEU A 50 8.25 17.24 -0.33
N GLY A 51 6.95 17.03 -0.55
CA GLY A 51 6.43 16.70 -1.89
C GLY A 51 6.74 17.78 -2.93
N ARG A 52 6.64 19.07 -2.55
CA ARG A 52 7.03 20.19 -3.42
C ARG A 52 8.53 20.20 -3.71
N HIS A 53 9.36 19.91 -2.71
CA HIS A 53 10.81 19.80 -2.86
C HIS A 53 11.17 18.67 -3.85
N ILE A 54 10.59 17.49 -3.67
CA ILE A 54 10.79 16.33 -4.57
C ILE A 54 10.41 16.68 -6.00
N ALA A 55 9.23 17.26 -6.22
CA ALA A 55 8.77 17.66 -7.56
C ALA A 55 9.70 18.70 -8.22
N LYS A 56 10.26 19.63 -7.43
CA LYS A 56 11.22 20.64 -7.91
C LYS A 56 12.56 19.99 -8.29
N CYS A 57 13.07 19.07 -7.47
CA CYS A 57 14.31 18.35 -7.75
C CYS A 57 14.17 17.43 -8.98
N ARG A 58 13.03 16.74 -9.13
CA ARG A 58 12.73 15.94 -10.33
C ARG A 58 12.77 16.79 -11.60
N ARG A 59 12.14 17.98 -11.60
CA ARG A 59 12.19 18.92 -12.75
C ARG A 59 13.61 19.37 -13.09
N LYS A 60 14.51 19.35 -12.12
CA LYS A 60 15.94 19.67 -12.31
C LYS A 60 16.81 18.45 -12.61
N GLY A 61 16.22 17.25 -12.77
CA GLY A 61 16.96 16.01 -12.97
C GLY A 61 17.78 15.56 -11.74
N ARG A 62 17.47 16.05 -10.55
CA ARG A 62 18.21 15.75 -9.31
C ARG A 62 17.49 14.68 -8.49
N SER A 63 18.24 13.71 -7.98
CA SER A 63 17.78 12.76 -6.97
C SER A 63 17.57 13.44 -5.61
N VAL A 64 16.66 12.88 -4.80
CA VAL A 64 16.33 13.39 -3.46
C VAL A 64 16.46 12.26 -2.46
N ARG A 65 17.08 12.52 -1.30
CA ARG A 65 17.14 11.59 -0.18
C ARG A 65 15.78 11.57 0.52
N ILE A 66 15.20 10.38 0.65
CA ILE A 66 13.95 10.17 1.39
C ILE A 66 14.30 9.78 2.84
N PRO A 67 13.77 10.51 3.85
CA PRO A 67 13.97 10.15 5.25
C PRO A 67 13.19 8.88 5.62
N ALA A 68 13.49 8.30 6.79
CA ALA A 68 12.66 7.24 7.35
C ALA A 68 11.34 7.85 7.86
N MET A 69 10.21 7.26 7.48
CA MET A 69 8.88 7.83 7.71
C MET A 69 7.88 6.73 8.04
N ARG A 70 6.80 7.11 8.74
CA ARG A 70 5.64 6.24 8.98
C ARG A 70 4.81 6.10 7.69
N GLY A 71 4.04 5.02 7.60
CA GLY A 71 3.18 4.78 6.42
C GLY A 71 2.15 5.89 6.18
N SER A 72 1.64 6.51 7.24
CA SER A 72 0.71 7.65 7.16
C SER A 72 1.36 8.90 6.55
N GLU A 73 2.58 9.23 6.98
CA GLU A 73 3.37 10.35 6.47
C GLU A 73 3.72 10.13 4.99
N TRP A 74 4.10 8.89 4.64
CA TRP A 74 4.37 8.52 3.24
C TRP A 74 3.13 8.70 2.36
N GLY A 75 1.95 8.29 2.84
CA GLY A 75 0.68 8.51 2.16
C GLY A 75 0.42 9.99 1.85
N GLN A 76 0.70 10.89 2.80
CA GLN A 76 0.55 12.34 2.60
C GLN A 76 1.53 12.90 1.56
N VAL A 77 2.79 12.43 1.56
CA VAL A 77 3.79 12.83 0.55
C VAL A 77 3.36 12.38 -0.84
N LEU A 78 2.94 11.12 -0.99
CA LEU A 78 2.46 10.58 -2.26
C LEU A 78 1.23 11.34 -2.77
N ARG A 79 0.27 11.66 -1.89
CA ARG A 79 -0.89 12.47 -2.24
C ARG A 79 -0.50 13.86 -2.73
N THR A 80 0.46 14.50 -2.07
CA THR A 80 0.99 15.81 -2.50
C THR A 80 1.58 15.74 -3.92
N LEU A 81 2.35 14.68 -4.21
CA LEU A 81 2.96 14.47 -5.52
C LEU A 81 1.91 14.22 -6.60
N GLU A 82 0.89 13.45 -6.29
CA GLU A 82 -0.24 13.19 -7.19
C GLU A 82 -1.01 14.48 -7.52
N LEU A 83 -1.43 15.23 -6.50
CA LEU A 83 -2.09 16.53 -6.70
C LEU A 83 -1.24 17.43 -7.58
N LYS A 84 0.06 17.56 -7.28
CA LYS A 84 0.94 18.41 -8.08
C LYS A 84 1.16 17.89 -9.50
N ARG A 85 1.09 16.57 -9.74
CA ARG A 85 1.15 15.99 -11.09
C ARG A 85 -0.14 16.24 -11.86
N ALA A 86 -1.29 16.24 -11.21
CA ALA A 86 -2.56 16.58 -11.85
C ALA A 86 -2.66 18.06 -12.26
N PHE A 87 -1.86 18.94 -11.63
CA PHE A 87 -1.80 20.37 -11.91
C PHE A 87 -0.58 20.84 -12.73
N ASN A 88 0.37 19.96 -13.09
CA ASN A 88 1.48 20.32 -14.01
C ASN A 88 1.15 19.82 -15.41
#